data_AF-A0A1Z9Q5C0-F1
#
_entry.id   AF-A0A1Z9Q5C0-F1
#
_cell.length_a   1.000
_cell.length_b   1.000
_cell.length_c   1.000
_cell.angle_alpha   90.00
_cell.angle_beta   90.00
_cell.angle_gamma   90.00
#
_symmetry.space_group_name_H-M   'P 1'
#
loop_
_entity.id
_entity.type
_entity.pdbx_description
1 polymer ?
#
loop_
_entity_poly.entity_id
_entity_poly.type
_entity_poly.pdbx_seq_one_letter_code
_entity_poly.pdbx_strand_id
1 'polypeptide(L)' 'MSATDTNQEFNTDLDDWWGQLWGNRICAASPKEKSKLRFIAFVKKNCSDVGSYELTDNDLSNLFSEYIDHISDW' A
#
# COMPACT_ATOMS: atom_id res chain seq x y z
N MET A 1 -9.83 -15.40 -17.30
CA MET A 1 -9.64 -14.13 -16.56
C MET A 1 -8.31 -13.57 -17.03
N SER A 2 -8.32 -12.38 -17.63
CA SER A 2 -7.11 -11.78 -18.20
C SER A 2 -6.25 -11.22 -17.07
N ALA A 3 -4.94 -11.44 -17.10
CA ALA A 3 -3.99 -10.96 -16.10
C ALA A 3 -3.99 -9.43 -15.88
N THR A 4 -4.64 -8.68 -16.77
CA THR A 4 -4.87 -7.23 -16.67
C THR A 4 -5.86 -6.86 -15.57
N ASP A 5 -6.88 -7.68 -15.30
CA ASP A 5 -7.91 -7.41 -14.30
C ASP A 5 -7.33 -7.47 -12.88
N THR A 6 -6.50 -8.48 -12.59
CA THR A 6 -5.94 -8.71 -11.26
C THR A 6 -4.98 -7.60 -10.79
N ASN A 7 -4.20 -7.03 -11.71
CA ASN A 7 -3.30 -5.92 -11.37
C ASN A 7 -4.11 -4.63 -11.11
N GLN A 8 -5.18 -4.40 -11.86
CA GLN A 8 -6.04 -3.25 -11.65
C GLN A 8 -6.80 -3.36 -10.32
N GLU A 9 -7.34 -4.54 -10.00
CA GLU A 9 -7.97 -4.84 -8.71
C GLU A 9 -7.00 -4.60 -7.55
N PHE A 10 -5.79 -5.17 -7.62
CA PHE A 10 -4.75 -4.96 -6.60
C PHE A 10 -4.43 -3.47 -6.36
N ASN A 11 -4.28 -2.69 -7.43
CA ASN A 11 -3.99 -1.26 -7.29
C ASN A 11 -5.18 -0.50 -6.69
N THR A 12 -6.41 -0.92 -6.98
CA THR A 12 -7.63 -0.30 -6.45
C THR A 12 -7.76 -0.60 -4.96
N ASP A 13 -7.61 -1.86 -4.56
CA ASP A 13 -7.69 -2.28 -3.16
C ASP A 13 -6.64 -1.56 -2.30
N LEU A 14 -5.43 -1.40 -2.83
CA LEU A 14 -4.36 -0.71 -2.13
C LEU A 14 -4.59 0.81 -2.04
N ASP A 15 -5.25 1.41 -3.04
CA ASP A 15 -5.69 2.81 -3.00
C ASP A 15 -6.76 3.03 -1.93
N ASP A 16 -7.75 2.14 -1.89
CA ASP A 16 -8.87 2.17 -0.96
C ASP A 16 -8.38 1.98 0.48
N TRP A 17 -7.49 1.01 0.71
CA TRP A 17 -6.86 0.80 2.02
C TRP A 17 -6.09 2.04 2.48
N TRP A 18 -5.32 2.65 1.58
CA TRP A 18 -4.61 3.91 1.89
C TRP A 18 -5.60 5.03 2.23
N GLY A 19 -6.69 5.17 1.48
CA GLY A 19 -7.75 6.12 1.77
C GLY A 19 -8.36 5.91 3.16
N GLN A 20 -8.66 4.65 3.51
CA GLN A 20 -9.23 4.29 4.82
C GLN A 20 -8.27 4.58 5.97
N LEU A 21 -6.98 4.28 5.83
CA LEU A 21 -5.96 4.55 6.85
C LEU A 21 -5.96 6.02 7.28
N TRP A 22 -6.13 6.94 6.34
CA TRP A 22 -6.10 8.38 6.60
C TRP A 22 -7.49 8.98 6.84
N GLY A 23 -8.54 8.39 6.26
CA GLY A 23 -9.93 8.77 6.52
C GLY A 23 -10.36 8.46 7.95
N ASN A 24 -9.82 7.40 8.55
CA ASN A 24 -10.11 7.03 9.95
C ASN A 24 -9.37 7.90 10.97
N ARG A 25 -8.40 8.71 10.55
CA ARG A 25 -7.67 9.63 11.43
C ARG A 25 -8.30 11.02 11.38
N ILE A 26 -9.28 11.28 12.26
CA ILE A 26 -9.91 12.60 12.41
C ILE A 26 -8.80 13.66 12.60
N CYS A 27 -8.79 14.68 11.74
CA CYS A 27 -7.83 15.78 11.72
C CYS A 27 -6.38 15.45 11.31
N ALA A 28 -6.08 14.27 10.76
CA ALA A 28 -4.78 14.04 10.12
C ALA A 28 -4.73 14.73 8.75
N ALA A 29 -3.61 15.41 8.46
CA ALA A 29 -3.35 15.89 7.11
C ALA A 29 -3.26 14.67 6.17
N SER A 30 -3.98 14.73 5.04
CA SER A 30 -3.83 13.71 4.00
C SER A 30 -2.36 13.62 3.59
N PRO A 31 -1.79 12.42 3.42
CA PRO A 31 -0.42 12.28 3.01
C PRO A 31 -0.17 12.98 1.69
N LYS A 32 1.03 13.55 1.55
CA LYS A 32 1.49 14.04 0.25
C LYS A 32 1.42 12.89 -0.75
N GLU A 33 0.97 13.17 -1.96
CA GLU A 33 0.87 12.22 -3.07
C GLU A 33 2.17 11.42 -3.27
N LYS A 34 3.32 12.07 -3.07
CA LYS A 34 4.65 11.44 -3.10
C LYS A 34 4.81 10.31 -2.06
N SER A 35 4.27 10.47 -0.86
CA SER A 35 4.33 9.45 0.20
C SER A 35 3.44 8.25 -0.13
N LYS A 36 2.27 8.49 -0.72
CA LYS A 36 1.41 7.43 -1.26
C LYS A 36 2.16 6.64 -2.32
N LEU A 37 2.67 7.29 -3.37
CA LEU A 37 3.39 6.64 -4.46
C LEU A 37 4.59 5.80 -3.98
N ARG A 38 5.32 6.27 -2.97
CA ARG A 38 6.43 5.52 -2.36
C ARG A 38 5.96 4.26 -1.65
N PHE A 39 4.88 4.35 -0.87
CA PHE A 39 4.29 3.19 -0.21
C PHE A 39 3.78 2.16 -1.23
N ILE A 40 3.05 2.59 -2.28
CA ILE A 40 2.59 1.71 -3.36
C ILE A 40 3.78 0.97 -4.00
N ALA A 41 4.86 1.69 -4.30
CA ALA A 41 6.06 1.08 -4.89
C ALA A 41 6.73 0.08 -3.93
N PHE A 42 6.78 0.38 -2.64
CA PHE A 42 7.30 -0.52 -1.60
C PHE A 42 6.49 -1.82 -1.54
N VAL A 43 5.16 -1.73 -1.48
CA VAL A 43 4.29 -2.91 -1.42
C VAL A 43 4.43 -3.76 -2.69
N LYS A 44 4.42 -3.13 -3.88
CA LYS A 44 4.61 -3.83 -5.16
C LYS A 44 5.93 -4.60 -5.23
N LYS A 45 7.00 -4.02 -4.68
CA LYS A 45 8.31 -4.68 -4.62
C LYS A 45 8.23 -5.94 -3.75
N ASN A 46 7.69 -5.84 -2.53
CA ASN A 46 7.55 -6.97 -1.62
C ASN A 46 6.65 -8.08 -2.22
N CYS A 47 5.54 -7.72 -2.85
CA CYS A 47 4.68 -8.67 -3.57
C CYS A 47 5.42 -9.37 -4.73
N SER A 48 6.21 -8.62 -5.48
CA SER A 48 7.02 -9.17 -6.58
C SER A 48 8.11 -10.12 -6.08
N ASP A 49 8.72 -9.83 -4.92
CA ASP A 49 9.79 -10.65 -4.34
C ASP A 49 9.26 -12.01 -3.85
N VAL A 50 8.00 -12.08 -3.41
CA VAL A 50 7.33 -13.30 -2.93
C VAL A 50 6.48 -13.99 -4.00
N GLY A 51 6.20 -13.30 -5.11
CA GLY A 51 5.36 -13.80 -6.21
C GLY A 51 3.86 -13.85 -5.88
N SER A 52 3.41 -13.09 -4.88
CA SER A 52 2.00 -13.01 -4.46
C SER A 52 1.50 -11.57 -4.50
N TYR A 53 0.36 -11.37 -5.15
CA TYR A 53 -0.36 -10.08 -5.21
C TYR A 53 -1.68 -10.13 -4.44
N GLU A 54 -1.89 -11.16 -3.62
CA GLU A 54 -3.00 -11.23 -2.68
C GLU A 54 -2.52 -10.67 -1.34
N LEU A 55 -3.14 -9.57 -0.88
CA LEU A 55 -2.84 -8.94 0.39
C LEU A 55 -4.12 -8.77 1.20
N THR A 56 -4.08 -9.15 2.47
CA THR A 56 -5.12 -8.81 3.43
C THR A 56 -4.84 -7.45 4.07
N ASP A 57 -5.85 -6.85 4.71
CA ASP A 57 -5.68 -5.63 5.50
C ASP A 57 -4.60 -5.77 6.59
N ASN A 58 -4.42 -6.97 7.13
CA ASN A 58 -3.39 -7.26 8.12
C ASN A 58 -2.00 -7.25 7.50
N ASP A 59 -1.85 -7.80 6.29
CA ASP A 59 -0.57 -7.77 5.56
C ASP A 59 -0.20 -6.33 5.19
N LEU A 60 -1.17 -5.53 4.73
CA LEU A 60 -0.99 -4.11 4.44
C LEU A 60 -0.60 -3.31 5.69
N SER A 61 -1.18 -3.64 6.84
CA SER A 61 -0.83 -3.01 8.13
C SER A 61 0.61 -3.35 8.57
N ASN A 62 1.04 -4.60 8.38
CA ASN A 62 2.42 -5.02 8.65
C ASN A 62 3.41 -4.33 7.71
N LEU A 63 3.13 -4.36 6.39
CA LEU A 63 3.95 -3.70 5.37
C LEU A 63 4.03 -2.19 5.58
N PHE A 64 2.94 -1.56 6.06
CA PHE A 64 2.97 -0.14 6.41
C PHE A 64 3.86 0.13 7.61
N SER A 65 3.85 -0.75 8.63
CA SER A 65 4.74 -0.63 9.78
C SER A 65 6.20 -0.74 9.35
N GLU A 66 6.54 -1.75 8.55
CA GLU A 66 7.87 -1.91 7.95
C GLU A 66 8.28 -0.70 7.09
N TYR A 67 7.34 -0.19 6.27
CA TYR A 67 7.57 1.01 5.45
C TYR A 67 7.89 2.24 6.30
N ILE A 68 7.19 2.43 7.42
CA ILE A 68 7.47 3.55 8.34
C ILE A 68 8.84 3.39 8.99
N ASP A 69 9.24 2.18 9.38
CA ASP A 69 10.57 1.93 9.94
C ASP A 69 11.67 2.27 8.93
N HIS A 70 11.48 1.90 7.66
CA HIS A 70 12.41 2.20 6.56
C HIS A 70 12.36 3.64 6.05
N ILE A 71 11.32 4.42 6.35
CA ILE A 71 11.18 5.79 5.85
C ILE A 71 12.26 6.71 6.42
N SER A 72 12.82 6.35 7.58
CA SER A 72 13.92 7.05 8.25
C SER A 72 15.25 6.89 7.51
N ASP A 73 15.39 5.81 6.73
CA ASP A 73 16.61 5.42 6.03
C ASP A 73 16.67 5.97 4.58
N TRP A 74 15.64 6.71 4.12
CA TRP A 74 15.43 7.11 2.71
C TRP A 74 15.32 8.62 2.46
#